data_AF-A0A7S3W2S6-F1
#
_entry.id   AF-A0A7S3W2S6-F1
#
_cell.length_a   1.000
_cell.length_b   1.000
_cell.length_c   1.000
_cell.angle_alpha   90.00
_cell.angle_beta   90.00
_cell.angle_gamma   90.00
#
_symmetry.space_group_name_H-M   'P 1'
#
loop_
_entity.id
_entity.type
_entity.pdbx_description
1 polymer ?
#
loop_
_entity_poly.entity_id
_entity_poly.type
_entity_poly.pdbx_seq_one_letter_code
_entity_poly.pdbx_strand_id
1 'polypeptide(L)'
;GLFRKRDERLVAVASFSARWNMRREPGATARASHELIRYCSRRGETVVGGISKLLSAFAREAEPDEIVTVIDRDWGEGGGWATLGFRPLRRLPPVTFFVGPDGRRCHLGAGSNPHRRRLPPALQAEASEAEGEGG
;
A
#
# COMPACT_ATOMS: atom_id res chain seq x y z
N GLY A 1 -2.84 -17.35 -7.24
CA GLY A 1 -1.61 -16.89 -7.95
C GLY A 1 -1.73 -17.22 -9.43
N LEU A 2 -0.85 -16.69 -10.28
CA LEU A 2 -0.77 -17.04 -11.70
C LEU A 2 0.36 -18.06 -11.91
N PHE A 3 0.05 -19.13 -12.64
CA PHE A 3 0.97 -20.23 -12.91
C PHE A 3 1.25 -20.34 -14.41
N ARG A 4 2.49 -20.69 -14.76
CA ARG A 4 2.88 -20.95 -16.14
C ARG A 4 2.42 -22.34 -16.55
N LYS A 5 1.65 -22.45 -17.63
CA LYS A 5 1.01 -23.71 -18.05
C LYS A 5 1.97 -24.88 -18.33
N ARG A 6 3.19 -24.58 -18.81
CA ARG A 6 4.15 -25.62 -19.23
C ARG A 6 4.74 -26.41 -18.07
N ASP A 7 4.96 -25.75 -16.94
CA ASP A 7 5.75 -26.25 -15.81
C ASP A 7 5.08 -25.99 -14.45
N GLU A 8 3.83 -25.53 -14.46
CA GLU A 8 3.01 -25.18 -13.28
C GLU A 8 3.70 -24.24 -12.28
N ARG A 9 4.70 -23.47 -12.74
CA ARG A 9 5.48 -22.60 -11.87
C ARG A 9 4.70 -21.33 -11.54
N LEU A 10 4.69 -20.92 -10.27
CA LEU A 10 4.12 -19.63 -9.85
C LEU A 10 4.95 -18.48 -10.44
N VAL A 11 4.30 -17.62 -11.22
CA VAL A 11 4.95 -16.48 -11.91
C VAL A 11 4.47 -15.12 -11.43
N ALA A 12 3.29 -15.04 -10.80
CA ALA A 12 2.84 -13.83 -10.12
C ALA A 12 1.83 -14.12 -9.02
N VAL A 13 1.77 -13.25 -8.02
CA VAL A 13 0.82 -13.33 -6.91
C VAL A 13 0.37 -11.94 -6.51
N ALA A 14 -0.86 -11.87 -6.00
CA ALA A 14 -1.39 -10.70 -5.32
C ALA A 14 -1.95 -11.14 -3.97
N SER A 15 -1.79 -10.30 -2.96
CA SER A 15 -2.39 -10.48 -1.63
C SER A 15 -3.43 -9.42 -1.39
N PHE A 16 -4.56 -9.84 -0.83
CA PHE A 16 -5.65 -8.96 -0.46
C PHE A 16 -5.87 -9.04 1.05
N SER A 17 -6.35 -7.97 1.65
CA SER A 17 -6.73 -7.98 3.07
C SER A 17 -8.03 -8.77 3.30
N ALA A 18 -8.33 -9.00 4.58
CA ALA A 18 -9.68 -9.38 4.99
C ALA A 18 -10.72 -8.34 4.56
N ARG A 19 -11.99 -8.76 4.47
CA ARG A 19 -13.13 -7.87 4.20
C ARG A 19 -13.32 -6.89 5.34
N TRP A 20 -13.62 -5.63 5.02
CA TRP A 20 -14.16 -4.68 6.00
C TRP A 20 -15.30 -3.87 5.40
N ASN A 21 -16.12 -3.28 6.27
CA ASN A 21 -17.22 -2.42 5.87
C ASN A 21 -16.78 -0.95 5.95
N MET A 22 -16.92 -0.21 4.85
CA MET A 22 -16.53 1.20 4.76
C MET A 22 -17.74 2.08 4.43
N ARG A 23 -17.95 3.13 5.22
CA ARG A 23 -18.88 4.21 4.88
C ARG A 23 -18.08 5.40 4.39
N ARG A 24 -18.20 5.71 3.10
CA ARG A 24 -17.46 6.80 2.46
C ARG A 24 -18.04 8.18 2.80
N GLU A 25 -19.35 8.25 2.99
CA GLU A 25 -20.10 9.47 3.26
C GLU A 25 -21.09 9.27 4.42
N PRO A 26 -21.40 10.34 5.19
CA PRO A 26 -22.45 10.28 6.21
C PRO A 26 -23.79 9.83 5.60
N GLY A 27 -24.42 8.83 6.21
CA GLY A 27 -25.70 8.28 5.73
C GLY A 27 -25.61 7.29 4.57
N ALA A 28 -24.43 7.08 3.97
CA ALA A 28 -24.26 6.10 2.89
C ALA A 28 -24.28 4.65 3.41
N THR A 29 -24.76 3.74 2.56
CA THR A 29 -24.66 2.29 2.80
C THR A 29 -23.19 1.88 2.92
N ALA A 30 -22.91 1.01 3.89
CA ALA A 30 -21.57 0.47 4.06
C ALA A 30 -21.20 -0.43 2.87
N ARG A 31 -20.02 -0.23 2.30
CA ARG A 31 -19.48 -1.04 1.21
C ARG A 31 -18.56 -2.14 1.72
N ALA A 32 -18.75 -3.34 1.19
CA ALA A 32 -17.87 -4.49 1.32
C ALA A 32 -16.53 -4.24 0.61
N SER A 33 -15.54 -3.80 1.37
CA SER A 33 -14.27 -3.33 0.85
C SER A 33 -13.15 -4.35 1.09
N HIS A 34 -12.23 -4.42 0.12
CA HIS A 34 -10.96 -5.16 0.24
C HIS A 34 -9.78 -4.31 -0.23
N GLU A 35 -8.59 -4.57 0.30
CA GLU A 35 -7.36 -3.85 -0.08
C GLU A 35 -6.50 -4.78 -0.91
N LEU A 36 -6.08 -4.36 -2.09
CA LEU A 36 -4.92 -4.96 -2.75
C LEU A 36 -3.67 -4.47 -2.02
N ILE A 37 -3.10 -5.36 -1.20
CA ILE A 37 -1.93 -5.06 -0.37
C ILE A 37 -0.64 -5.09 -1.20
N ARG A 38 -0.49 -6.09 -2.07
CA ARG A 38 0.72 -6.28 -2.86
C ARG A 38 0.43 -7.09 -4.10
N TYR A 39 1.08 -6.72 -5.20
CA TYR A 39 1.30 -7.56 -6.37
C TYR A 39 2.81 -7.76 -6.56
N CYS A 40 3.22 -8.97 -6.93
CA CYS A 40 4.59 -9.23 -7.37
C CYS A 40 4.62 -10.29 -8.46
N SER A 41 5.50 -10.09 -9.45
CA SER A 41 5.90 -11.11 -10.41
C SER A 41 7.24 -11.74 -10.02
N ARG A 42 7.52 -12.90 -10.59
CA ARG A 42 8.84 -13.53 -10.50
C ARG A 42 9.90 -12.60 -11.08
N ARG A 43 11.04 -12.46 -10.39
CA ARG A 43 12.13 -11.58 -10.81
C ARG A 43 12.59 -11.93 -12.23
N GLY A 44 12.78 -10.89 -13.06
CA GLY A 44 13.20 -11.04 -14.46
C GLY A 44 12.06 -11.44 -15.40
N GLU A 45 10.83 -11.55 -14.91
CA GLU A 45 9.65 -11.89 -15.71
C GLU A 45 8.60 -10.78 -15.63
N THR A 46 8.04 -10.43 -16.79
CA THR A 46 6.86 -9.57 -16.89
C THR A 46 5.66 -10.44 -17.25
N VAL A 47 4.61 -10.42 -16.43
CA VAL A 47 3.37 -11.15 -16.70
C VAL A 47 2.37 -10.18 -17.32
N VAL A 48 2.16 -10.28 -18.62
CA VAL A 48 1.19 -9.43 -19.35
C VAL A 48 -0.21 -9.59 -18.76
N GLY A 49 -0.81 -8.47 -18.34
CA GLY A 49 -2.10 -8.43 -17.66
C GLY A 49 -2.10 -9.13 -16.30
N GLY A 50 -0.93 -9.33 -15.67
CA GLY A 50 -0.80 -10.12 -14.45
C GLY A 50 -1.66 -9.60 -13.30
N ILE A 51 -1.59 -8.29 -13.03
CA ILE A 51 -2.39 -7.65 -11.98
C ILE A 51 -3.89 -7.70 -12.31
N SER A 52 -4.28 -7.41 -13.56
CA SER A 52 -5.67 -7.42 -14.02
C SER A 52 -6.30 -8.80 -13.87
N LYS A 53 -5.59 -9.87 -14.26
CA LYS A 53 -6.06 -11.26 -14.13
C LYS A 53 -6.30 -11.64 -12.67
N LEU A 54 -5.40 -11.23 -11.77
CA LEU A 54 -5.54 -11.50 -10.33
C LEU A 54 -6.66 -10.69 -9.71
N LEU A 55 -6.84 -9.43 -10.11
CA LEU A 55 -7.99 -8.60 -9.70
C LEU A 55 -9.32 -9.22 -10.15
N SER A 56 -9.42 -9.64 -11.42
CA SER A 56 -10.63 -10.29 -11.93
C SER A 56 -10.94 -11.60 -11.24
N ALA A 57 -9.92 -12.42 -10.96
CA ALA A 57 -10.10 -13.66 -10.21
C ALA A 57 -10.61 -13.38 -8.80
N PHE A 58 -9.96 -12.44 -8.09
CA PHE A 58 -10.38 -12.03 -6.75
C PHE A 58 -11.80 -11.48 -6.73
N ALA A 59 -12.16 -10.61 -7.67
CA ALA A 59 -13.50 -10.02 -7.74
C ALA A 59 -14.60 -11.07 -7.94
N ARG A 60 -14.34 -12.14 -8.71
CA ARG A 60 -15.27 -13.26 -8.89
C ARG A 60 -15.41 -14.14 -7.64
N GLU A 61 -14.36 -14.25 -6.83
CA GLU A 61 -14.36 -15.12 -5.65
C GLU A 61 -14.88 -14.42 -4.40
N ALA A 62 -14.49 -13.16 -4.20
CA ALA A 62 -14.81 -12.39 -2.99
C ALA A 62 -16.06 -11.49 -3.14
N GLU A 63 -16.49 -11.24 -4.39
CA GLU A 63 -17.61 -10.37 -4.73
C GLU A 63 -17.59 -9.03 -3.95
N PRO A 64 -16.48 -8.27 -3.98
CA PRO A 64 -16.37 -7.02 -3.23
C PRO A 64 -17.21 -5.92 -3.91
N ASP A 65 -17.75 -5.00 -3.10
CA ASP A 65 -18.35 -3.76 -3.62
C ASP A 65 -17.26 -2.83 -4.15
N GLU A 66 -16.09 -2.82 -3.50
CA GLU A 66 -14.93 -2.04 -3.93
C GLU A 66 -13.60 -2.68 -3.53
N ILE A 67 -12.59 -2.48 -4.37
CA ILE A 67 -11.19 -2.80 -4.07
C ILE A 67 -10.42 -1.49 -4.00
N VAL A 68 -9.66 -1.30 -2.93
CA VAL A 68 -8.79 -0.14 -2.76
C VAL A 68 -7.34 -0.56 -2.69
N THR A 69 -6.43 0.38 -2.93
CA THR A 69 -5.00 0.19 -2.69
C THR A 69 -4.38 1.54 -2.37
N VAL A 70 -3.28 1.53 -1.64
CA VAL A 70 -2.48 2.72 -1.38
C VAL A 70 -1.21 2.62 -2.21
N ILE A 71 -0.91 3.69 -2.94
CA ILE A 71 0.32 3.81 -3.70
C ILE A 71 1.21 4.85 -3.07
N ASP A 72 2.50 4.56 -3.07
CA ASP A 72 3.51 5.53 -2.72
C ASP A 72 3.74 6.47 -3.91
N ARG A 73 3.58 7.77 -3.67
CA ARG A 73 3.68 8.81 -4.72
C ARG A 73 5.11 9.06 -5.15
N ASP A 74 6.10 8.59 -4.38
CA ASP A 74 7.52 8.63 -4.78
C ASP A 74 7.77 7.75 -6.02
N TRP A 75 6.87 6.80 -6.29
CA TRP A 75 6.90 5.91 -7.45
C TRP A 75 6.00 6.40 -8.61
N GLY A 76 5.45 7.61 -8.49
CA GLY A 76 4.65 8.28 -9.51
C GLY A 76 3.20 8.54 -9.11
N GLU A 77 2.46 9.21 -9.99
CA GLU A 77 1.07 9.64 -9.72
C GLU A 77 0.03 8.50 -9.83
N GLY A 78 0.47 7.29 -10.18
CA GLY A 78 -0.41 6.13 -10.29
C GLY A 78 -1.15 6.00 -11.62
N GLY A 79 -0.65 6.58 -12.71
CA GLY A 79 -1.31 6.51 -14.04
C GLY A 79 -1.65 5.08 -14.50
N GLY A 80 -0.81 4.09 -14.16
CA GLY A 80 -1.10 2.67 -14.45
C GLY A 80 -2.38 2.15 -13.80
N TRP A 81 -2.76 2.67 -12.63
CA TRP A 81 -3.96 2.25 -11.89
C TRP A 81 -5.25 2.73 -12.55
N ALA A 82 -5.22 3.89 -13.22
CA ALA A 82 -6.38 4.38 -13.98
C ALA A 82 -6.77 3.41 -15.10
N THR A 83 -5.78 2.79 -15.77
CA THR A 83 -6.03 1.80 -16.84
C THR A 83 -6.68 0.51 -16.31
N LEU A 84 -6.56 0.26 -15.01
CA LEU A 84 -7.20 -0.87 -14.31
C LEU A 84 -8.57 -0.51 -13.72
N GLY A 85 -9.06 0.71 -13.96
CA GLY A 85 -10.35 1.19 -13.46
C GLY A 85 -10.32 1.81 -12.05
N PHE A 86 -9.15 1.94 -11.44
CA PHE A 86 -9.03 2.65 -10.16
C PHE A 86 -9.17 4.16 -10.36
N ARG A 87 -9.75 4.82 -9.36
CA ARG A 87 -9.90 6.27 -9.31
C ARG A 87 -9.19 6.83 -8.08
N PRO A 88 -8.54 7.99 -8.16
CA PRO A 88 -7.97 8.65 -6.99
C PRO A 88 -9.05 8.89 -5.94
N LEU A 89 -8.80 8.44 -4.71
CA LEU A 89 -9.74 8.58 -3.61
C LEU A 89 -9.30 9.68 -2.63
N ARG A 90 -8.05 9.63 -2.18
CA ARG A 90 -7.50 10.57 -1.20
C ARG A 90 -5.99 10.70 -1.39
N ARG A 91 -5.48 11.91 -1.17
CA ARG A 91 -4.05 12.18 -0.98
C ARG A 91 -3.75 12.15 0.52
N LEU A 92 -2.88 11.24 0.94
CA LEU A 92 -2.39 11.22 2.32
C LEU A 92 -1.25 12.25 2.46
N PRO A 93 -1.13 12.92 3.62
CA PRO A 93 0.01 13.77 3.89
C PRO A 93 1.32 12.95 3.86
N PRO A 94 2.47 13.57 3.56
CA PRO A 94 3.76 12.91 3.65
C PRO A 94 3.97 12.27 5.02
N VAL A 95 4.69 11.15 5.04
CA VAL A 95 5.07 10.50 6.30
C VAL A 95 6.54 10.79 6.56
N THR A 96 6.83 11.66 7.51
CA THR A 96 8.20 11.91 7.94
C THR A 96 8.75 10.72 8.73
N PHE A 97 9.99 10.35 8.42
CA PHE A 97 10.75 9.36 9.15
C PHE A 97 12.24 9.67 9.05
N PHE A 98 12.99 9.13 9.99
CA PHE A 98 14.44 9.27 10.08
C PHE A 98 15.11 7.92 9.86
N VAL A 99 16.36 7.92 9.40
CA VAL A 99 17.18 6.71 9.33
C VAL A 99 18.11 6.73 10.54
N GLY A 100 17.94 5.77 11.44
CA GLY A 100 18.78 5.65 12.62
C GLY A 100 20.21 5.18 12.27
N PRO A 101 21.16 5.26 13.22
CA PRO A 101 22.55 4.85 13.00
C PRO A 101 22.74 3.39 12.57
N ASP A 102 21.76 2.52 12.85
CA ASP A 102 21.73 1.12 12.42
C ASP A 102 21.07 0.92 11.04
N GLY A 103 20.83 2.00 10.29
CA GLY A 103 20.21 1.98 8.96
C GLY A 103 18.70 1.71 8.97
N ARG A 104 18.06 1.64 10.14
CA ARG A 104 16.63 1.34 10.25
C ARG A 104 15.80 2.60 10.42
N ARG A 105 14.58 2.56 9.87
CA ARG A 105 13.59 3.64 10.00
C ARG A 105 13.20 3.90 11.45
N CYS A 106 13.16 5.17 11.82
CA CYS A 106 12.73 5.71 13.10
C CYS A 106 11.72 6.84 12.90
N HIS A 107 10.97 7.18 13.95
CA HIS A 107 10.04 8.30 13.96
C HIS A 107 10.34 9.26 15.12
N LEU A 108 10.01 10.53 14.93
CA LEU A 108 10.01 11.53 15.99
C LEU A 108 8.88 11.22 16.99
N GLY A 109 9.19 11.29 18.28
CA GLY A 109 8.22 11.15 19.36
C GLY A 109 7.61 9.75 19.55
N ALA A 110 6.63 9.70 20.45
CA ALA A 110 5.83 8.52 20.77
C ALA A 110 4.57 8.50 19.90
N GLY A 111 4.65 7.96 18.69
CA GLY A 111 3.41 7.59 17.99
C GLY A 111 2.57 6.64 18.85
N SER A 112 1.25 6.62 18.67
CA SER A 112 0.34 5.73 19.40
C SER A 112 0.62 4.23 19.17
N ASN A 113 1.40 3.89 18.14
CA ASN A 113 1.79 2.53 17.82
C ASN A 113 3.07 2.12 18.58
N PRO A 114 3.00 1.18 19.54
CA PRO A 114 4.15 0.76 20.35
C PRO A 114 5.23 0.03 19.54
N HIS A 115 4.91 -0.47 18.34
CA HIS A 115 5.88 -1.13 17.46
C HIS A 115 6.68 -0.15 16.59
N ARG A 116 6.36 1.15 16.61
CA ARG A 116 7.18 2.15 15.91
C ARG A 116 8.48 2.37 16.67
N ARG A 117 9.59 2.12 15.96
CA ARG A 117 10.91 2.45 16.47
C ARG A 117 11.07 3.97 16.60
N ARG A 118 11.54 4.40 17.76
CA ARG A 118 11.76 5.81 18.07
C ARG A 118 13.17 6.20 17.68
N LEU A 119 13.32 7.45 17.24
CA LEU A 119 14.63 8.03 17.09
C LEU A 119 15.34 8.08 18.46
N PRO A 120 16.63 7.75 18.58
CA PRO A 120 17.35 7.84 19.85
C PRO A 120 17.22 9.25 20.45
N PRO A 121 17.05 9.40 21.79
CA PRO A 121 16.85 10.70 22.42
C PRO A 121 17.89 11.76 22.03
N ALA A 122 19.15 11.36 21.87
CA ALA A 122 20.23 12.25 21.47
C ALA A 122 20.02 12.93 20.10
N LEU A 123 19.26 12.29 19.19
CA LEU A 123 18.99 12.80 17.85
C LEU A 123 17.59 13.44 17.73
N GLN A 124 16.77 13.40 18.79
CA GLN A 124 15.41 13.93 18.74
C GLN A 124 15.38 15.46 18.68
N ALA A 125 16.28 16.16 19.37
CA ALA A 125 16.34 17.62 19.37
C ALA A 125 16.66 18.18 17.98
N GLU A 126 17.74 17.68 17.35
CA GLU A 126 18.15 18.03 15.98
C GLU A 126 17.03 17.74 14.96
N ALA A 127 16.36 16.59 15.12
CA ALA A 127 15.25 16.20 14.25
C ALA A 127 14.00 17.10 14.41
N SER A 128 13.73 17.61 15.60
CA SER A 128 12.64 18.56 15.85
C SER A 128 12.91 19.94 15.24
N GLU A 129 14.17 20.38 15.23
CA GLU A 129 14.58 21.63 14.57
C GLU A 129 14.45 21.52 13.04
N ALA A 130 14.88 20.39 12.46
CA ALA A 130 14.75 20.14 11.02
C ALA A 130 13.28 20.03 10.53
N GLU A 131 12.35 19.54 11.35
CA GLU A 131 10.91 19.53 11.01
C GLU A 131 10.28 20.94 11.04
N GLY A 132 10.87 21.89 11.78
CA GLY A 132 10.37 23.27 11.86
C GLY A 132 10.77 24.17 10.69
N GLU A 133 11.85 23.87 9.99
CA GLU A 133 12.36 24.67 8.86
C GLU A 133 11.74 24.29 7.50
N GLY A 134 11.08 23.14 7.40
CA GLY A 134 10.50 22.62 6.15
C GLY A 134 8.98 22.74 6.01
N GLY A 135 8.32 23.49 6.90
CA GLY A 135 6.86 23.68 6.97
C GLY A 135 6.33 24.86 6.18
#